data_AF-A0A956N4I3-F1
#
_entry.id   AF-A0A956N4I3-F1
#
_cell.length_a   1.000
_cell.length_b   1.000
_cell.length_c   1.000
_cell.angle_alpha   90.00
_cell.angle_beta   90.00
_cell.angle_gamma   90.00
#
_symmetry.space_group_name_H-M   'P 1'
#
loop_
_entity.id
_entity.type
_entity.pdbx_description
1 polymer ?
#
loop_
_entity_poly.entity_id
_entity_poly.type
_entity_poly.pdbx_seq_one_letter_code
_entity_poly.pdbx_strand_id
1 'polypeptide(L)'
;MSGGFDAGAYLSGMSDDEWKHLLRDLGDAASRFRRKTGNRLPEDVTDFVSGCVAKLLREPHKWQPERRRHRRPLPEELRAYLVRAIWCDILSFLESAGVRRREDYEDAIRACPEMAPSPEELMMKRDRANWIARMREFLRPYGYTPLFDLHFIEGCKPRESARLLRMPVERVYAHIQQIKVLLRRHFGDDGFLEDLLA
;
A
#
# COMPACT_ATOMS: atom_id res chain seq x y z
N MET A 1 11.30 0.22 28.88
CA MET A 1 12.02 0.20 27.59
C MET A 1 11.47 -0.95 26.74
N SER A 2 10.52 -0.64 25.86
CA SER A 2 9.94 -1.60 24.91
C SER A 2 10.86 -1.71 23.70
N GLY A 3 11.60 -2.82 23.58
CA GLY A 3 12.31 -3.15 22.34
C GLY A 3 11.28 -3.43 21.26
N GLY A 4 11.06 -2.46 20.36
CA GLY A 4 10.24 -2.63 19.18
C GLY A 4 10.92 -3.60 18.21
N PHE A 5 10.12 -4.41 17.53
CA PHE A 5 10.61 -5.22 16.42
C PHE A 5 10.88 -4.30 15.24
N ASP A 6 12.11 -4.29 14.73
CA ASP A 6 12.52 -3.54 13.55
C ASP A 6 12.49 -4.46 12.33
N ALA A 7 11.44 -4.30 11.51
CA ALA A 7 11.28 -5.04 10.27
C ALA A 7 12.40 -4.79 9.26
N GLY A 8 12.96 -3.59 9.23
CA GLY A 8 14.07 -3.24 8.36
C GLY A 8 15.33 -3.98 8.78
N ALA A 9 15.63 -4.00 10.08
CA ALA A 9 16.75 -4.76 10.63
C ALA A 9 16.56 -6.28 10.45
N TYR A 10 15.33 -6.78 10.60
CA TYR A 10 15.02 -8.19 10.41
C TYR A 10 15.29 -8.65 8.97
N LEU A 11 14.74 -7.92 7.98
CA LEU A 11 14.90 -8.22 6.56
C LEU A 11 16.36 -8.03 6.11
N SER A 12 17.03 -6.98 6.58
CA SER A 12 18.44 -6.73 6.25
C SER A 12 19.39 -7.77 6.87
N GLY A 13 18.97 -8.43 7.95
CA GLY A 13 19.71 -9.50 8.61
C GLY A 13 19.34 -10.91 8.14
N MET A 14 18.63 -11.06 7.02
CA MET A 14 18.38 -12.36 6.38
C MET A 14 19.58 -12.78 5.53
N SER A 15 19.94 -14.06 5.60
CA SER A 15 20.90 -14.69 4.70
C SER A 15 20.32 -14.85 3.29
N ASP A 16 21.20 -15.06 2.31
CA ASP A 16 20.81 -15.28 0.91
C ASP A 16 19.85 -16.47 0.74
N ASP A 17 20.00 -17.52 1.53
CA ASP A 17 19.14 -18.69 1.46
C ASP A 17 17.77 -18.44 2.10
N GLU A 18 17.72 -17.68 3.20
CA GLU A 18 16.46 -17.18 3.78
C GLU A 18 15.72 -16.28 2.78
N TRP A 19 16.44 -15.42 2.06
CA TRP A 19 15.88 -14.57 0.99
C TRP A 19 15.33 -15.39 -0.17
N LYS A 20 16.09 -16.36 -0.67
CA LYS A 20 15.63 -17.25 -1.75
C LYS A 20 14.39 -18.04 -1.35
N HIS A 21 14.34 -18.53 -0.11
CA HIS A 21 13.17 -19.28 0.38
C HIS A 21 11.94 -18.38 0.47
N LEU A 22 12.07 -17.16 1.02
CA LEU A 22 10.99 -16.18 1.07
C LEU A 22 10.48 -15.82 -0.33
N LEU A 23 11.37 -15.49 -1.27
CA LEU A 23 10.96 -15.10 -2.62
C LEU A 23 10.27 -16.24 -3.37
N ARG A 24 10.73 -17.48 -3.19
CA ARG A 24 10.08 -18.68 -3.75
C ARG A 24 8.66 -18.84 -3.20
N ASP A 25 8.52 -18.76 -1.88
CA ASP A 25 7.23 -18.90 -1.20
C ASP A 25 6.21 -17.84 -1.66
N LEU A 26 6.65 -16.59 -1.80
CA LEU A 26 5.84 -15.49 -2.29
C LEU A 26 5.50 -15.65 -3.77
N GLY A 27 6.45 -16.09 -4.59
CA GLY A 27 6.24 -16.42 -6.01
C GLY A 27 5.22 -17.55 -6.20
N ASP A 28 5.26 -18.58 -5.35
CA ASP A 28 4.29 -19.66 -5.35
C ASP A 28 2.89 -19.16 -4.96
N ALA A 29 2.80 -18.25 -3.99
CA ALA A 29 1.53 -17.62 -3.59
C ALA A 29 0.94 -16.75 -4.70
N ALA A 30 1.75 -15.92 -5.36
CA ALA A 30 1.35 -15.13 -6.53
C ALA A 30 0.92 -16.02 -7.69
N SER A 31 1.66 -17.10 -7.97
CA SER A 31 1.34 -18.07 -9.02
C SER A 31 0.04 -18.82 -8.75
N ARG A 32 -0.23 -19.20 -7.50
CA ARG A 32 -1.51 -19.80 -7.10
C ARG A 32 -2.67 -18.83 -7.36
N PHE A 33 -2.47 -17.55 -7.07
CA PHE A 33 -3.47 -16.52 -7.33
C PHE A 33 -3.73 -16.34 -8.82
N ARG A 34 -2.66 -16.24 -9.63
CA ARG A 34 -2.75 -16.18 -11.10
C ARG A 34 -3.57 -17.31 -11.70
N ARG A 35 -3.32 -18.56 -11.28
CA ARG A 35 -4.07 -19.72 -11.77
C ARG A 35 -5.58 -19.60 -11.52
N LYS A 36 -5.99 -18.93 -10.43
CA LYS A 36 -7.40 -18.68 -10.11
C LYS A 36 -7.98 -17.50 -10.90
N THR A 37 -7.18 -16.46 -11.16
CA THR A 37 -7.61 -15.32 -11.98
C THR A 37 -7.59 -15.61 -13.49
N GLY A 38 -6.96 -16.70 -13.93
CA GLY A 38 -6.82 -17.06 -15.35
C GLY A 38 -5.79 -16.21 -16.10
N ASN A 39 -5.90 -16.14 -17.43
CA ASN A 39 -4.98 -15.39 -18.32
C ASN A 39 -5.05 -13.86 -18.20
N ARG A 40 -5.70 -13.34 -17.15
CA ARG A 40 -5.87 -11.90 -16.92
C ARG A 40 -4.65 -11.23 -16.28
N LEU A 41 -3.74 -12.04 -15.73
CA LEU A 41 -2.46 -11.57 -15.24
C LEU A 41 -1.33 -11.95 -16.20
N PRO A 42 -0.25 -11.15 -16.24
CA PRO A 42 0.98 -11.52 -16.93
C PRO A 42 1.43 -12.94 -16.57
N GLU A 43 2.10 -13.62 -17.50
CA GLU A 43 2.65 -14.97 -17.24
C GLU A 43 3.65 -14.96 -16.09
N ASP A 44 4.45 -13.89 -16.05
CA ASP A 44 5.39 -13.62 -14.98
C ASP A 44 4.75 -12.70 -13.92
N VAL A 45 4.64 -13.21 -12.70
CA VAL A 45 4.12 -12.48 -11.53
C VAL A 45 5.22 -12.04 -10.57
N THR A 46 6.49 -12.24 -10.93
CA THR A 46 7.65 -11.91 -10.09
C THR A 46 7.80 -10.41 -9.86
N ASP A 47 7.32 -9.57 -10.79
CA ASP A 47 7.30 -8.11 -10.63
C ASP A 47 6.42 -7.68 -9.44
N PHE A 48 5.28 -8.35 -9.20
CA PHE A 48 4.44 -8.07 -8.04
C PHE A 48 5.15 -8.44 -6.73
N VAL A 49 5.83 -9.59 -6.71
CA VAL A 49 6.61 -10.06 -5.55
C VAL A 49 7.75 -9.09 -5.25
N SER A 50 8.54 -8.75 -6.27
CA SER A 50 9.69 -7.86 -6.15
C SER A 50 9.26 -6.45 -5.74
N GLY A 51 8.16 -5.94 -6.31
CA GLY A 51 7.58 -4.65 -5.96
C GLY A 51 7.14 -4.58 -4.50
N CYS A 52 6.47 -5.61 -3.99
CA CYS A 52 6.01 -5.65 -2.60
C CYS A 52 7.17 -5.73 -1.61
N VAL A 53 8.17 -6.57 -1.88
CA VAL A 53 9.37 -6.66 -1.03
C VAL A 53 10.14 -5.35 -1.05
N ALA A 54 10.33 -4.73 -2.22
CA ALA A 54 11.01 -3.45 -2.33
C ALA A 54 10.27 -2.31 -1.60
N LYS A 55 8.93 -2.28 -1.67
CA LYS A 55 8.09 -1.34 -0.89
C LYS A 55 8.31 -1.52 0.61
N LEU A 56 8.27 -2.76 1.11
CA LEU A 56 8.49 -3.04 2.53
C LEU A 56 9.90 -2.67 2.98
N LEU A 57 10.93 -2.91 2.17
CA LEU A 57 12.31 -2.51 2.49
C LEU A 57 12.49 -0.98 2.54
N ARG A 58 11.76 -0.23 1.70
CA ARG A 58 11.77 1.25 1.73
C ARG A 58 11.02 1.81 2.91
N GLU A 59 9.93 1.15 3.31
CA GLU A 59 9.01 1.63 4.33
C GLU A 59 8.74 0.56 5.38
N PRO A 60 9.77 0.09 6.11
CA PRO A 60 9.65 -1.04 7.02
C PRO A 60 8.68 -0.78 8.17
N HIS A 61 8.46 0.49 8.53
CA HIS A 61 7.49 0.92 9.53
C HIS A 61 6.02 0.60 9.15
N LYS A 62 5.73 0.34 7.87
CA LYS A 62 4.38 -0.04 7.39
C LYS A 62 3.96 -1.44 7.79
N TRP A 63 4.90 -2.26 8.25
CA TRP A 63 4.58 -3.53 8.89
C TRP A 63 5.07 -3.49 10.33
N GLN A 64 4.13 -3.46 11.27
CA GLN A 64 4.40 -3.63 12.68
C GLN A 64 3.80 -4.96 13.09
N PRO A 65 4.61 -5.98 13.43
CA PRO A 65 4.06 -7.22 13.95
C PRO A 65 3.28 -6.92 15.23
N GLU A 66 2.20 -7.69 15.46
CA GLU A 66 1.58 -7.67 16.77
C GLU A 66 2.64 -8.08 17.78
N ARG A 67 2.78 -7.32 18.88
CA ARG A 67 3.89 -7.44 19.84
C ARG A 67 3.99 -8.86 20.41
N ARG A 68 4.69 -9.75 19.71
CA ARG A 68 5.02 -11.10 20.15
C ARG A 68 6.52 -11.30 19.96
N ARG A 69 7.16 -11.85 21.00
CA ARG A 69 8.61 -12.08 21.00
C ARG A 69 8.95 -13.19 20.00
N HIS A 70 9.22 -12.84 18.75
CA HIS A 70 9.72 -13.79 17.77
C HIS A 70 11.23 -14.00 17.96
N ARG A 71 11.65 -15.23 18.23
CA ARG A 71 13.07 -15.64 18.32
C ARG A 71 13.56 -16.36 17.04
N ARG A 72 12.89 -16.13 15.89
CA ARG A 72 12.96 -16.79 14.56
C ARG A 72 12.38 -18.23 14.57
N PRO A 73 11.62 -18.69 13.54
CA PRO A 73 11.75 -18.50 12.08
C PRO A 73 10.98 -17.28 11.51
N LEU A 74 10.92 -17.16 10.16
CA LEU A 74 10.24 -16.09 9.42
C LEU A 74 8.83 -15.88 10.01
N PRO A 75 8.51 -14.69 10.56
CA PRO A 75 7.22 -14.50 11.19
C PRO A 75 6.12 -14.83 10.19
N GLU A 76 5.25 -15.80 10.50
CA GLU A 76 4.11 -16.15 9.66
C GLU A 76 3.28 -14.89 9.34
N GLU A 77 3.26 -13.94 10.27
CA GLU A 77 2.67 -12.60 10.12
C GLU A 77 3.33 -11.77 9.00
N LEU A 78 4.66 -11.80 8.86
CA LEU A 78 5.39 -11.12 7.77
C LEU A 78 5.06 -11.77 6.43
N ARG A 79 5.02 -13.11 6.40
CA ARG A 79 4.63 -13.87 5.20
C ARG A 79 3.21 -13.52 4.78
N ALA A 80 2.27 -13.55 5.71
CA ALA A 80 0.87 -13.18 5.47
C ALA A 80 0.75 -11.71 5.04
N TYR A 81 1.52 -10.80 5.64
CA TYR A 81 1.56 -9.39 5.22
C TYR A 81 2.03 -9.25 3.76
N LEU A 82 3.16 -9.85 3.40
CA LEU A 82 3.73 -9.75 2.05
C LEU A 82 2.83 -10.39 1.00
N VAL A 83 2.22 -11.54 1.30
CA VAL A 83 1.25 -12.16 0.37
C VAL A 83 0.01 -11.27 0.21
N ARG A 84 -0.52 -10.67 1.28
CA ARG A 84 -1.64 -9.71 1.20
C ARG A 84 -1.27 -8.48 0.37
N ALA A 85 -0.06 -7.95 0.53
CA ALA A 85 0.45 -6.83 -0.26
C ALA A 85 0.52 -7.18 -1.75
N ILE A 86 1.05 -8.36 -2.09
CA ILE A 86 1.12 -8.86 -3.47
C ILE A 86 -0.27 -8.95 -4.08
N TRP A 87 -1.24 -9.48 -3.32
CA TRP A 87 -2.61 -9.61 -3.81
C TRP A 87 -3.29 -8.26 -4.00
N CYS A 88 -3.05 -7.30 -3.11
CA CYS A 88 -3.55 -5.93 -3.28
C CYS A 88 -2.96 -5.29 -4.54
N ASP A 89 -1.64 -5.43 -4.77
CA ASP A 89 -0.99 -4.92 -5.99
C ASP A 89 -1.56 -5.58 -7.25
N ILE A 90 -1.81 -6.90 -7.22
CA ILE A 90 -2.43 -7.62 -8.34
C ILE A 90 -3.86 -7.14 -8.60
N LEU A 91 -4.67 -6.97 -7.56
CA LEU A 91 -6.05 -6.49 -7.68
C LEU A 91 -6.09 -5.05 -8.21
N SER A 92 -5.18 -4.20 -7.74
CA SER A 92 -5.01 -2.84 -8.26
C SER A 92 -4.57 -2.84 -9.72
N PHE A 93 -3.70 -3.76 -10.13
CA PHE A 93 -3.34 -3.94 -11.53
C PHE A 93 -4.57 -4.32 -12.38
N LEU A 94 -5.34 -5.32 -11.96
CA LEU A 94 -6.57 -5.72 -12.65
C LEU A 94 -7.58 -4.56 -12.75
N GLU A 95 -7.67 -3.73 -11.70
CA GLU A 95 -8.53 -2.55 -11.70
C GLU A 95 -8.05 -1.50 -12.70
N SER A 96 -6.75 -1.20 -12.69
CA SER A 96 -6.14 -0.24 -13.62
C SER A 96 -6.24 -0.69 -15.08
N ALA A 97 -6.21 -2.00 -15.32
CA ALA A 97 -6.41 -2.60 -16.63
C ALA A 97 -7.89 -2.70 -17.06
N GLY A 98 -8.83 -2.27 -16.20
CA GLY A 98 -10.27 -2.28 -16.48
C GLY A 98 -10.89 -3.68 -16.53
N VAL A 99 -10.20 -4.69 -16.00
CA VAL A 99 -10.61 -6.12 -16.07
C VAL A 99 -10.99 -6.70 -14.70
N ARG A 100 -10.93 -5.89 -13.64
CA ARG A 100 -11.30 -6.30 -12.28
C ARG A 100 -12.80 -6.51 -12.17
N ARG A 101 -13.19 -7.70 -11.68
CA ARG A 101 -14.55 -8.00 -11.26
C ARG A 101 -14.62 -8.07 -9.74
N ARG A 102 -15.84 -7.89 -9.20
CA ARG A 102 -16.10 -8.02 -7.76
C ARG A 102 -15.76 -9.42 -7.26
N GLU A 103 -16.02 -10.45 -8.08
CA GLU A 103 -15.72 -11.84 -7.77
C GLU A 103 -14.22 -12.10 -7.56
N ASP A 104 -13.32 -11.33 -8.18
CA ASP A 104 -11.86 -11.54 -8.06
C ASP A 104 -11.35 -11.31 -6.63
N TYR A 105 -12.01 -10.42 -5.89
CA TYR A 105 -11.70 -10.16 -4.48
C TYR A 105 -12.24 -11.27 -3.57
N GLU A 106 -13.43 -11.78 -3.87
CA GLU A 106 -14.06 -12.88 -3.12
C GLU A 106 -13.31 -14.20 -3.36
N ASP A 107 -12.88 -14.46 -4.59
CA ASP A 107 -12.05 -15.60 -4.96
C ASP A 107 -10.67 -15.53 -4.32
N ALA A 108 -10.11 -14.32 -4.15
CA ALA A 108 -8.91 -14.11 -3.36
C ALA A 108 -9.12 -14.57 -1.92
N ILE A 109 -10.13 -14.03 -1.23
CA ILE A 109 -10.43 -14.39 0.16
C ILE A 109 -10.69 -15.90 0.30
N ARG A 110 -11.46 -16.51 -0.62
CA ARG A 110 -11.71 -17.96 -0.61
C ARG A 110 -10.44 -18.78 -0.85
N ALA A 111 -9.50 -18.26 -1.63
CA ALA A 111 -8.26 -18.95 -1.94
C ALA A 111 -7.32 -19.06 -0.75
N CYS A 112 -7.44 -18.18 0.25
CA CYS A 112 -6.68 -18.23 1.47
C CYS A 112 -7.40 -17.47 2.60
N PRO A 113 -8.32 -18.13 3.33
CA PRO A 113 -9.19 -17.49 4.31
C PRO A 113 -8.44 -16.82 5.47
N GLU A 114 -7.29 -17.38 5.89
CA GLU A 114 -6.41 -16.78 6.91
C GLU A 114 -5.81 -15.41 6.52
N MET A 115 -5.99 -15.00 5.26
CA MET A 115 -5.51 -13.72 4.72
C MET A 115 -6.64 -12.75 4.37
N ALA A 116 -7.89 -13.09 4.69
CA ALA A 116 -9.01 -12.16 4.61
C ALA A 116 -8.72 -10.97 5.53
N PRO A 117 -8.91 -9.71 5.07
CA PRO A 117 -8.75 -8.60 5.98
C PRO A 117 -9.74 -8.73 7.13
N SER A 118 -9.28 -8.47 8.34
CA SER A 118 -10.14 -8.53 9.51
C SER A 118 -11.30 -7.52 9.36
N PRO A 119 -12.44 -7.74 10.04
CA PRO A 119 -13.51 -6.75 10.07
C PRO A 119 -13.02 -5.36 10.48
N GLU A 120 -12.06 -5.30 11.41
CA GLU A 120 -11.41 -4.06 11.84
C GLU A 120 -10.57 -3.43 10.73
N GLU A 121 -9.77 -4.21 9.98
CA GLU A 121 -9.01 -3.72 8.83
C GLU A 121 -9.93 -3.20 7.72
N LEU A 122 -11.07 -3.86 7.48
CA LEU A 122 -12.09 -3.41 6.53
C LEU A 122 -12.76 -2.11 6.99
N MET A 123 -13.05 -1.98 8.29
CA MET A 123 -13.57 -0.75 8.88
C MET A 123 -12.55 0.39 8.77
N MET A 124 -11.28 0.17 9.13
CA MET A 124 -10.22 1.17 8.97
C MET A 124 -10.03 1.59 7.50
N LYS A 125 -10.08 0.65 6.55
CA LYS A 125 -10.04 0.97 5.12
C LYS A 125 -11.24 1.81 4.68
N ARG A 126 -12.44 1.49 5.17
CA ARG A 126 -13.66 2.24 4.89
C ARG A 126 -13.60 3.64 5.47
N ASP A 127 -13.13 3.78 6.70
CA ASP A 127 -12.98 5.06 7.38
C ASP A 127 -11.93 5.93 6.67
N ARG A 128 -10.80 5.34 6.27
CA ARG A 128 -9.79 6.00 5.43
C ARG A 128 -10.36 6.47 4.09
N ALA A 129 -11.12 5.63 3.41
CA ALA A 129 -11.75 5.99 2.14
C ALA A 129 -12.77 7.13 2.32
N ASN A 130 -13.55 7.11 3.40
CA ASN A 130 -14.48 8.18 3.75
C ASN A 130 -13.74 9.50 4.04
N TRP A 131 -12.63 9.44 4.77
CA TRP A 131 -11.78 10.61 5.03
C TRP A 131 -11.22 11.20 3.74
N ILE A 132 -10.63 10.39 2.87
CA ILE A 132 -10.11 10.83 1.56
C ILE A 132 -11.23 11.45 0.72
N ALA A 133 -12.42 10.82 0.68
CA ALA A 133 -13.57 11.37 -0.05
C ALA A 133 -14.01 12.74 0.49
N ARG A 134 -14.06 12.91 1.82
CA ARG A 134 -14.37 14.21 2.46
C ARG A 134 -13.32 15.27 2.14
N MET A 135 -12.03 14.91 2.15
CA MET A 135 -10.94 15.83 1.79
C MET A 135 -11.05 16.25 0.32
N ARG A 136 -11.32 15.31 -0.60
CA ARG A 136 -11.53 15.59 -2.02
C ARG A 136 -12.69 16.55 -2.25
N GLU A 137 -13.81 16.33 -1.56
CA GLU A 137 -14.99 17.20 -1.63
C GLU A 137 -14.65 18.61 -1.15
N PHE A 138 -13.96 18.73 -0.02
CA PHE A 138 -13.53 20.01 0.53
C PHE A 138 -12.54 20.74 -0.39
N LEU A 139 -11.63 20.02 -1.06
CA LEU A 139 -10.63 20.59 -1.97
C LEU A 139 -11.18 20.93 -3.36
N ARG A 140 -12.33 20.38 -3.74
CA ARG A 140 -12.92 20.55 -5.08
C ARG A 140 -13.14 22.02 -5.46
N PRO A 141 -13.70 22.90 -4.60
CA PRO A 141 -13.89 24.31 -4.92
C PRO A 141 -12.59 25.08 -5.19
N TYR A 142 -11.45 24.58 -4.69
CA TYR A 142 -10.14 25.20 -4.86
C TYR A 142 -9.36 24.67 -6.08
N GLY A 143 -9.91 23.68 -6.81
CA GLY A 143 -9.23 23.06 -7.94
C GLY A 143 -8.00 22.22 -7.56
N TYR A 144 -7.87 21.84 -6.28
CA TYR A 144 -6.70 21.11 -5.77
C TYR A 144 -6.84 19.58 -5.78
N THR A 145 -8.02 19.04 -6.07
CA THR A 145 -8.28 17.59 -6.06
C THR A 145 -7.28 16.79 -6.90
N PRO A 146 -6.96 17.15 -8.16
CA PRO A 146 -6.03 16.37 -8.97
C PRO A 146 -4.60 16.35 -8.41
N LEU A 147 -4.13 17.47 -7.85
CA LEU A 147 -2.82 17.54 -7.23
C LEU A 147 -2.79 16.78 -5.90
N PHE A 148 -3.88 16.83 -5.13
CA PHE A 148 -4.02 16.08 -3.90
C PHE A 148 -3.93 14.57 -4.15
N ASP A 149 -4.64 14.08 -5.16
CA ASP A 149 -4.62 12.67 -5.53
C ASP A 149 -3.22 12.22 -5.97
N LEU A 150 -2.60 12.92 -6.91
CA LEU A 150 -1.26 12.58 -7.39
C LEU A 150 -0.22 12.60 -6.26
N HIS A 151 -0.22 13.62 -5.41
CA HIS A 151 0.85 13.80 -4.44
C HIS A 151 0.64 12.96 -3.17
N PHE A 152 -0.56 12.98 -2.58
CA PHE A 152 -0.81 12.38 -1.26
C PHE A 152 -1.42 10.98 -1.32
N ILE A 153 -2.14 10.64 -2.39
CA ILE A 153 -2.75 9.31 -2.54
C ILE A 153 -1.83 8.38 -3.35
N GLU A 154 -1.30 8.88 -4.47
CA GLU A 154 -0.43 8.10 -5.36
C GLU A 154 1.06 8.21 -5.03
N GLY A 155 1.45 9.18 -4.19
CA GLY A 155 2.83 9.36 -3.75
C GLY A 155 3.78 9.92 -4.83
N CYS A 156 3.25 10.56 -5.87
CA CYS A 156 4.06 11.18 -6.90
C CYS A 156 4.93 12.30 -6.33
N LYS A 157 6.17 12.38 -6.82
CA LYS A 157 7.08 13.48 -6.45
C LYS A 157 6.59 14.80 -7.06
N PRO A 158 6.85 15.96 -6.44
CA PRO A 158 6.41 17.26 -6.96
C PRO A 158 6.77 17.53 -8.42
N ARG A 159 7.95 17.10 -8.88
CA ARG A 159 8.39 17.21 -10.29
C ARG A 159 7.55 16.36 -11.24
N GLU A 160 7.13 15.18 -10.81
CA GLU A 160 6.31 14.26 -11.59
C GLU A 160 4.86 14.77 -11.67
N SER A 161 4.31 15.22 -10.53
CA SER A 161 3.01 15.89 -10.50
C SER A 161 2.99 17.14 -11.39
N ALA A 162 4.06 17.94 -11.40
CA ALA A 162 4.21 19.10 -12.28
C ALA A 162 4.13 18.73 -13.77
N ARG A 163 4.79 17.63 -14.16
CA ARG A 163 4.75 17.11 -15.52
C ARG A 163 3.35 16.61 -15.90
N LEU A 164 2.71 15.84 -15.02
CA LEU A 164 1.38 15.28 -15.27
C LEU A 164 0.28 16.37 -15.34
N LEU A 165 0.35 17.37 -14.47
CA LEU A 165 -0.59 18.48 -14.41
C LEU A 165 -0.23 19.65 -15.34
N ARG A 166 0.87 19.53 -16.09
CA ARG A 166 1.37 20.57 -17.01
C ARG A 166 1.47 21.95 -16.36
N MET A 167 2.04 22.01 -15.16
CA MET A 167 2.24 23.27 -14.43
C MET A 167 3.69 23.44 -13.93
N PRO A 168 4.13 24.69 -13.67
CA PRO A 168 5.46 24.94 -13.12
C PRO A 168 5.66 24.24 -11.77
N VAL A 169 6.85 23.68 -11.55
CA VAL A 169 7.14 22.91 -10.34
C VAL A 169 7.05 23.76 -9.07
N GLU A 170 7.41 25.04 -9.17
CA GLU A 170 7.31 26.02 -8.07
C GLU A 170 5.85 26.22 -7.65
N ARG A 171 4.93 26.23 -8.62
CA ARG A 171 3.49 26.32 -8.37
C ARG A 171 2.97 25.03 -7.73
N VAL A 172 3.47 23.86 -8.13
CA VAL A 172 3.15 22.60 -7.44
C VAL A 172 3.57 22.64 -5.98
N TYR A 173 4.81 23.06 -5.69
CA TYR A 173 5.28 23.18 -4.30
C TYR A 173 4.40 24.11 -3.48
N ALA A 174 4.07 25.29 -4.01
CA ALA A 174 3.18 26.24 -3.34
C ALA A 174 1.79 25.64 -3.08
N HIS A 175 1.19 24.96 -4.06
CA HIS A 175 -0.12 24.35 -3.91
C HIS A 175 -0.12 23.16 -2.95
N ILE A 176 0.94 22.34 -2.91
CA ILE A 176 1.10 21.27 -1.90
C ILE A 176 1.08 21.87 -0.49
N GLN A 177 1.83 22.94 -0.24
CA GLN A 177 1.82 23.62 1.06
C GLN A 177 0.44 24.20 1.38
N GLN A 178 -0.22 24.81 0.39
CA GLN A 178 -1.57 25.34 0.57
C GLN A 178 -2.59 24.26 0.90
N ILE A 179 -2.51 23.09 0.26
CA ILE A 179 -3.35 21.92 0.55
C ILE A 179 -3.14 21.47 2.00
N LYS A 180 -1.88 21.33 2.45
CA LYS A 180 -1.57 20.97 3.86
C LYS A 180 -2.21 21.93 4.84
N VAL A 181 -2.08 23.24 4.61
CA VAL A 181 -2.67 24.29 5.46
C VAL A 181 -4.20 24.23 5.45
N LEU A 182 -4.82 24.10 4.27
CA LEU A 182 -6.27 24.04 4.13
C LEU A 182 -6.86 22.82 4.84
N LEU A 183 -6.23 21.65 4.67
CA LEU A 183 -6.69 20.41 5.30
C LEU A 183 -6.52 20.46 6.82
N ARG A 184 -5.36 20.88 7.34
CA ARG A 184 -5.16 21.04 8.79
C ARG A 184 -6.15 22.01 9.41
N ARG A 185 -6.41 23.14 8.74
CA ARG A 185 -7.36 24.14 9.24
C ARG A 185 -8.80 23.61 9.30
N HIS A 186 -9.20 22.76 8.35
CA HIS A 186 -10.57 22.29 8.25
C HIS A 186 -10.83 21.00 9.04
N PHE A 187 -9.85 20.09 9.07
CA PHE A 187 -9.99 18.76 9.67
C PHE A 187 -9.27 18.61 11.02
N GLY A 188 -8.46 19.60 11.43
CA GLY A 188 -7.71 19.58 12.68
C GLY A 188 -6.50 18.65 12.65
N ASP A 189 -5.87 18.45 13.80
CA ASP A 189 -4.70 17.58 13.97
C ASP A 189 -5.16 16.13 14.25
N ASP A 190 -5.79 15.51 13.25
CA ASP A 190 -6.13 14.09 13.29
C ASP A 190 -4.91 13.23 12.93
N GLY A 191 -4.68 12.13 13.65
CA GLY A 191 -3.53 11.25 13.40
C GLY A 191 -3.48 10.71 11.98
N PHE A 192 -4.64 10.44 11.37
CA PHE A 192 -4.72 10.03 9.97
C PHE A 192 -4.32 11.16 9.02
N LEU A 193 -4.70 12.40 9.33
CA LEU A 193 -4.31 13.55 8.51
C LEU A 193 -2.80 13.77 8.57
N GLU A 194 -2.20 13.71 9.75
CA GLU A 194 -0.75 13.89 9.88
C GLU A 194 0.03 12.78 9.18
N ASP A 195 -0.43 11.52 9.27
CA ASP A 195 0.16 10.41 8.51
C ASP A 195 0.03 10.60 6.98
N LEU A 196 -1.07 11.19 6.52
CA LEU A 196 -1.30 11.46 5.10
C LEU A 196 -0.46 12.65 4.59
N LEU A 197 -0.21 13.65 5.44
CA LEU A 197 0.49 14.89 5.07
C LEU A 197 2.00 14.85 5.33
N ALA A 198 2.52 13.81 5.96
CA ALA A 198 3.96 13.58 6.16
C ALA A 198 4.70 13.49 4.81
#